data_AF-A0A925PWV2-F1
#
_entry.id   AF-A0A925PWV2-F1
#
_cell.length_a   1.000
_cell.length_b   1.000
_cell.length_c   1.000
_cell.angle_alpha   90.00
_cell.angle_beta   90.00
_cell.angle_gamma   90.00
#
_symmetry.space_group_name_H-M   'P 1'
#
loop_
_entity.id
_entity.type
_entity.pdbx_description
1 polymer ?
#
loop_
_entity_poly.entity_id
_entity_poly.type
_entity_poly.pdbx_seq_one_letter_code
_entity_poly.pdbx_strand_id
1 'polypeptide(L)'
;RLELQADFRTVAVRSEGGALVVEGIGPDGAPRRIEGVDEIVVAAGGRPDLAIASELRLKLDHWIEATEQLAPLIDPNVHSCGTVRPHGHRELAHPEARFYAIGAKSYGRATNFLLATGHEQIRSVAAALAGDVAAADEVHLVLPETGVCSTQFDEASSGCCGGPPKKLASACCVKDEVAKEAGKSGCGCGPGASKEKQGTATRCA
;
A
#
# COMPACT_ATOMS: atom_id res chain seq x y z
N ARG A 1 -20.76 -12.80 -3.52
CA ARG A 1 -20.89 -12.73 -2.04
C ARG A 1 -19.49 -12.96 -1.48
N LEU A 2 -19.02 -12.11 -0.58
CA LEU A 2 -17.72 -12.30 0.09
C LEU A 2 -18.00 -12.88 1.48
N GLU A 3 -17.31 -13.94 1.85
CA GLU A 3 -17.36 -14.52 3.19
C GLU A 3 -16.10 -14.12 3.95
N LEU A 4 -16.30 -13.54 5.14
CA LEU A 4 -15.21 -13.14 6.02
C LEU A 4 -15.10 -14.12 7.18
N GLN A 5 -13.96 -14.79 7.28
CA GLN A 5 -13.61 -15.66 8.40
C GLN A 5 -12.56 -14.97 9.26
N ALA A 6 -13.02 -14.18 10.24
CA ALA A 6 -12.15 -13.52 11.22
C ALA A 6 -11.61 -14.53 12.25
N ASP A 7 -10.42 -14.26 12.79
CA ASP A 7 -9.74 -15.07 13.81
C ASP A 7 -9.56 -16.56 13.43
N PHE A 8 -9.57 -16.86 12.13
CA PHE A 8 -9.30 -18.19 11.60
C PHE A 8 -7.80 -18.37 11.39
N ARG A 9 -7.19 -19.29 12.17
CA ARG A 9 -5.77 -19.61 12.05
C ARG A 9 -5.59 -20.84 11.17
N THR A 10 -5.08 -20.64 9.96
CA THR A 10 -4.78 -21.74 9.04
C THR A 10 -3.69 -22.63 9.60
N VAL A 11 -3.92 -23.94 9.59
CA VAL A 11 -3.01 -24.98 10.07
C VAL A 11 -2.47 -25.83 8.92
N ALA A 12 -3.31 -26.11 7.92
CA ALA A 12 -2.91 -26.89 6.76
C ALA A 12 -3.70 -26.50 5.51
N VAL A 13 -3.08 -26.70 4.36
CA VAL A 13 -3.74 -26.68 3.05
C VAL A 13 -3.54 -28.05 2.43
N ARG A 14 -4.64 -28.72 2.08
CA ARG A 14 -4.63 -30.04 1.43
C ARG A 14 -5.26 -29.95 0.05
N SER A 15 -4.81 -30.81 -0.87
CA SER A 15 -5.51 -31.04 -2.12
C SER A 15 -6.34 -32.32 -1.98
N GLU A 16 -7.65 -32.20 -2.14
CA GLU A 16 -8.62 -33.30 -2.02
C GLU A 16 -9.60 -33.23 -3.19
N GLY A 17 -9.75 -34.32 -3.95
CA GLY A 17 -10.73 -34.41 -5.02
C GLY A 17 -10.58 -33.36 -6.14
N GLY A 18 -9.39 -32.81 -6.34
CA GLY A 18 -9.12 -31.77 -7.35
C GLY A 18 -9.38 -30.34 -6.88
N ALA A 19 -9.83 -30.15 -5.64
CA ALA A 19 -9.94 -28.85 -5.00
C ALA A 19 -8.96 -28.73 -3.81
N LEU A 20 -8.75 -27.50 -3.34
CA LEU A 20 -8.03 -27.22 -2.10
C LEU A 20 -9.00 -27.20 -0.91
N VAL A 21 -8.50 -27.67 0.22
CA VAL A 21 -9.15 -27.61 1.52
C VAL A 21 -8.24 -26.88 2.48
N VAL A 22 -8.75 -25.83 3.12
CA VAL A 22 -8.03 -25.06 4.14
C VAL A 22 -8.51 -25.50 5.51
N GLU A 23 -7.62 -26.13 6.27
CA GLU A 23 -7.86 -26.55 7.64
C GLU A 23 -7.31 -25.51 8.61
N GLY A 24 -8.06 -25.20 9.65
CA GLY A 24 -7.62 -24.23 10.65
C GLY A 24 -8.39 -24.31 11.95
N ILE A 25 -8.12 -23.35 12.81
CA ILE A 25 -8.73 -23.22 14.13
C ILE A 25 -9.57 -21.95 14.14
N GLY A 26 -10.84 -22.07 14.52
CA GLY A 26 -11.76 -20.94 14.65
C GLY A 26 -11.54 -20.11 15.93
N PRO A 27 -12.30 -19.01 16.11
CA PRO A 27 -12.21 -18.15 17.29
C PRO A 27 -12.57 -18.88 18.61
N ASP A 28 -13.38 -19.93 18.53
CA ASP A 28 -13.77 -20.82 19.63
C ASP A 28 -12.69 -21.86 19.98
N GLY A 29 -11.58 -21.89 19.25
CA GLY A 29 -10.54 -22.91 19.39
C GLY A 29 -10.90 -24.25 18.75
N ALA A 30 -12.06 -24.36 18.10
CA ALA A 30 -12.49 -25.59 17.44
C ALA A 30 -11.87 -25.72 16.04
N PRO A 31 -11.57 -26.95 15.58
CA PRO A 31 -11.11 -27.17 14.21
C PRO A 31 -12.21 -26.82 13.21
N ARG A 32 -11.83 -26.17 12.11
CA ARG A 32 -12.71 -25.78 10.99
C ARG A 32 -12.05 -26.11 9.66
N ARG A 33 -12.86 -26.40 8.65
CA ARG A 33 -12.44 -26.66 7.27
C ARG A 33 -13.19 -25.74 6.32
N ILE A 34 -12.46 -25.19 5.34
CA ILE A 34 -13.01 -24.47 4.20
C ILE A 34 -12.73 -25.33 2.97
N GLU A 35 -13.79 -25.80 2.32
CA GLU A 35 -13.72 -26.76 1.22
C GLU A 35 -14.06 -26.10 -0.12
N GLY A 36 -13.71 -26.75 -1.23
CA GLY A 36 -14.04 -26.26 -2.57
C GLY A 36 -13.26 -25.00 -2.98
N VAL A 37 -12.03 -24.85 -2.49
CA VAL A 37 -11.17 -23.71 -2.85
C VAL A 37 -10.37 -24.05 -4.11
N ASP A 38 -10.53 -23.27 -5.17
CA ASP A 38 -9.75 -23.46 -6.40
C ASP A 38 -8.36 -22.80 -6.33
N GLU A 39 -8.29 -21.63 -5.67
CA GLU A 39 -7.08 -20.80 -5.61
C GLU A 39 -6.91 -20.15 -4.24
N ILE A 40 -5.66 -20.04 -3.79
CA ILE A 40 -5.30 -19.35 -2.55
C ILE A 40 -4.33 -18.21 -2.89
N VAL A 41 -4.75 -16.98 -2.58
CA VAL A 41 -3.91 -15.78 -2.69
C VAL A 41 -3.45 -15.38 -1.30
N VAL A 42 -2.14 -15.46 -1.05
CA VAL A 42 -1.55 -15.14 0.25
C VAL A 42 -1.14 -13.67 0.32
N ALA A 43 -1.90 -12.87 1.07
CA ALA A 43 -1.61 -11.46 1.33
C ALA A 43 -1.10 -11.23 2.77
N ALA A 44 -0.16 -12.06 3.24
CA ALA A 44 0.32 -12.09 4.63
C ALA A 44 1.53 -11.16 4.91
N GLY A 45 1.66 -10.06 4.16
CA GLY A 45 2.79 -9.14 4.26
C GLY A 45 4.04 -9.60 3.50
N GLY A 46 5.18 -8.96 3.78
CA GLY A 46 6.45 -9.22 3.11
C GLY A 46 7.65 -8.86 3.97
N ARG A 47 8.84 -9.27 3.52
CA ARG A 47 10.14 -8.91 4.11
C ARG A 47 11.14 -8.59 2.99
N PRO A 48 12.09 -7.67 3.19
CA PRO A 48 13.09 -7.37 2.18
C PRO A 48 14.06 -8.54 2.00
N ASP A 49 14.45 -8.77 0.74
CA ASP A 49 15.64 -9.57 0.44
C ASP A 49 16.89 -8.70 0.61
N LEU A 50 17.76 -9.13 1.53
CA LEU A 50 19.01 -8.49 1.92
C LEU A 50 20.24 -9.18 1.35
N ALA A 51 20.10 -10.23 0.53
CA ALA A 51 21.23 -11.00 0.01
C ALA A 51 22.28 -10.14 -0.71
N ILE A 52 21.85 -9.13 -1.48
CA ILE A 52 22.76 -8.21 -2.18
C ILE A 52 23.60 -7.33 -1.23
N ALA A 53 23.17 -7.18 0.02
CA ALA A 53 23.81 -6.34 1.03
C ALA A 53 24.40 -7.15 2.19
N SER A 54 24.54 -8.48 2.04
CA SER A 54 24.97 -9.39 3.12
C SER A 54 26.37 -9.11 3.65
N GLU A 55 27.27 -8.62 2.80
CA GLU A 55 28.66 -8.30 3.15
C GLU A 55 28.84 -6.84 3.62
N LEU A 56 27.77 -6.04 3.62
CA LEU A 56 27.81 -4.65 4.06
C LEU A 56 27.57 -4.55 5.56
N ARG A 57 28.12 -3.51 6.18
CA ARG A 57 27.87 -3.22 7.59
C ARG A 57 26.49 -2.58 7.78
N LEU A 58 25.47 -3.41 7.89
CA LEU A 58 24.09 -2.98 8.14
C LEU A 58 23.79 -2.88 9.64
N LYS A 59 22.82 -2.04 9.97
CA LYS A 59 22.21 -1.94 11.30
C LYS A 59 20.70 -1.97 11.14
N LEU A 60 20.12 -3.09 11.55
CA LEU A 60 18.71 -3.41 11.34
C LEU A 60 18.03 -3.57 12.70
N ASP A 61 16.78 -3.14 12.77
CA ASP A 61 15.94 -3.43 13.91
C ASP A 61 15.65 -4.92 14.00
N HIS A 62 15.71 -5.44 15.23
CA HIS A 62 15.56 -6.86 15.54
C HIS A 62 14.12 -7.38 15.38
N TRP A 63 13.11 -6.51 15.44
CA TRP A 63 11.71 -6.89 15.40
C TRP A 63 11.14 -6.85 13.98
N ILE A 64 11.34 -5.73 13.29
CA ILE A 64 10.78 -5.50 11.96
C ILE A 64 11.80 -5.56 10.82
N GLU A 65 13.09 -5.78 11.07
CA GLU A 65 14.14 -5.82 10.03
C GLU A 65 14.24 -4.51 9.20
N ALA A 66 13.75 -3.40 9.75
CA ALA A 66 13.89 -2.05 9.16
C ALA A 66 15.27 -1.47 9.46
N THR A 67 15.63 -0.34 8.86
CA THR A 67 16.78 0.44 9.32
C THR A 67 16.58 0.82 10.79
N GLU A 68 17.57 0.56 11.66
CA GLU A 68 17.39 0.64 13.12
C GLU A 68 16.91 2.02 13.58
N GLN A 69 17.47 3.09 13.02
CA GLN A 69 17.08 4.47 13.36
C GLN A 69 15.66 4.82 12.91
N LEU A 70 15.17 4.18 11.85
CA LEU A 70 13.84 4.39 11.30
C LEU A 70 12.78 3.63 12.10
N ALA A 71 13.08 2.43 12.61
CA ALA A 71 12.10 1.51 13.18
C ALA A 71 11.15 2.13 14.24
N PRO A 72 11.62 2.94 15.21
CA PRO A 72 10.73 3.57 16.20
C PRO A 72 9.71 4.56 15.61
N LEU A 73 9.97 5.06 14.39
CA LEU A 73 9.13 6.03 13.69
C LEU A 73 8.04 5.38 12.85
N ILE A 74 8.16 4.07 12.59
CA ILE A 74 7.31 3.35 11.62
C ILE A 74 6.71 2.05 12.16
N ASP A 75 6.95 1.70 13.44
CA ASP A 75 6.39 0.48 14.03
C ASP A 75 4.86 0.41 13.81
N PRO A 76 4.35 -0.61 13.08
CA PRO A 76 2.93 -0.69 12.74
C PRO A 76 2.02 -0.92 13.96
N ASN A 77 2.56 -1.32 15.12
CA ASN A 77 1.80 -1.41 16.36
C ASN A 77 1.55 -0.05 17.02
N VAL A 78 2.33 0.96 16.63
CA VAL A 78 2.29 2.32 17.22
C VAL A 78 1.78 3.33 16.21
N HIS A 79 2.18 3.19 14.94
CA HIS A 79 1.96 4.17 13.88
C HIS A 79 1.10 3.62 12.75
N SER A 80 0.15 4.44 12.31
CA SER A 80 -0.58 4.24 11.06
C SER A 80 0.12 4.94 9.91
N CYS A 81 -0.26 4.63 8.67
CA CYS A 81 0.33 5.23 7.47
C CYS A 81 0.25 6.77 7.44
N GLY A 82 -0.68 7.39 8.19
CA GLY A 82 -0.85 8.85 8.28
C GLY A 82 -0.13 9.51 9.45
N THR A 83 0.35 8.75 10.43
CA THR A 83 1.04 9.29 11.62
C THR A 83 2.56 9.20 11.52
N VAL A 84 3.07 8.49 10.52
CA VAL A 84 4.50 8.39 10.23
C VAL A 84 5.03 9.75 9.78
N ARG A 85 6.00 10.29 10.52
CA ARG A 85 6.68 11.53 10.12
C ARG A 85 7.57 11.31 8.89
N PRO A 86 7.77 12.35 8.06
CA PRO A 86 8.81 12.32 7.03
C PRO A 86 10.17 11.97 7.64
N HIS A 87 10.96 11.19 6.91
CA HIS A 87 12.29 10.74 7.32
C HIS A 87 13.18 10.65 6.09
N GLY A 88 14.46 10.93 6.28
CA GLY A 88 15.42 11.16 5.22
C GLY A 88 16.73 10.45 5.48
N HIS A 89 17.81 11.02 4.95
CA HIS A 89 19.13 10.37 4.96
C HIS A 89 19.58 9.93 6.35
N ARG A 90 19.28 10.70 7.42
CA ARG A 90 19.72 10.38 8.78
C ARG A 90 19.14 9.06 9.28
N GLU A 91 17.83 8.89 9.16
CA GLU A 91 17.13 7.69 9.64
C GLU A 91 17.38 6.46 8.75
N LEU A 92 17.78 6.69 7.49
CA LEU A 92 18.01 5.64 6.49
C LEU A 92 19.48 5.20 6.41
N ALA A 93 20.38 5.88 7.13
CA ALA A 93 21.79 5.59 7.12
C ALA A 93 22.12 4.28 7.86
N HIS A 94 23.10 3.56 7.33
CA HIS A 94 23.72 2.41 7.98
C HIS A 94 25.17 2.72 8.39
N PRO A 95 25.80 1.86 9.23
CA PRO A 95 27.22 1.97 9.54
C PRO A 95 28.13 1.91 8.30
N GLU A 96 27.69 1.22 7.24
CA GLU A 96 28.38 1.23 5.95
C GLU A 96 28.38 2.64 5.34
N ALA A 97 29.57 3.14 5.00
CA ALA A 97 29.73 4.53 4.59
C ALA A 97 29.06 4.78 3.24
N ARG A 98 28.29 5.87 3.15
CA ARG A 98 27.57 6.27 1.93
C ARG A 98 26.59 5.21 1.41
N PHE A 99 26.15 4.29 2.27
CA PHE A 99 25.11 3.32 1.96
C PHE A 99 23.80 3.68 2.68
N TYR A 100 22.70 3.56 1.94
CA TYR A 100 21.35 3.82 2.44
C TYR A 100 20.42 2.72 1.91
N ALA A 101 19.54 2.22 2.78
CA ALA A 101 18.37 1.47 2.34
C ALA A 101 17.20 2.46 2.23
N ILE A 102 16.46 2.42 1.13
CA ILE A 102 15.31 3.31 0.88
C ILE A 102 14.11 2.52 0.36
N GLY A 103 12.96 3.18 0.31
CA GLY A 103 11.68 2.61 -0.11
C GLY A 103 11.20 1.54 0.86
N ALA A 104 10.40 0.60 0.35
CA ALA A 104 9.88 -0.52 1.13
C ALA A 104 10.99 -1.38 1.77
N LYS A 105 12.21 -1.39 1.20
CA LYS A 105 13.34 -2.13 1.79
C LYS A 105 13.80 -1.55 3.13
N SER A 106 13.73 -0.22 3.31
CA SER A 106 14.12 0.40 4.58
C SER A 106 13.11 0.17 5.70
N TYR A 107 11.87 -0.17 5.34
CA TYR A 107 10.76 -0.45 6.27
C TYR A 107 10.75 -1.89 6.80
N GLY A 108 11.58 -2.77 6.25
CA GLY A 108 11.60 -4.17 6.66
C GLY A 108 10.22 -4.82 6.49
N ARG A 109 9.63 -5.24 7.60
CA ARG A 109 8.33 -5.92 7.71
C ARG A 109 7.17 -4.97 8.01
N ALA A 110 7.43 -3.67 8.18
CA ALA A 110 6.38 -2.69 8.43
C ALA A 110 5.52 -2.50 7.16
N THR A 111 4.20 -2.61 7.31
CA THR A 111 3.23 -2.62 6.19
C THR A 111 2.62 -1.25 5.88
N ASN A 112 3.06 -0.21 6.58
CA ASN A 112 2.53 1.16 6.50
C ASN A 112 3.35 2.08 5.58
N PHE A 113 4.14 1.51 4.65
CA PHE A 113 4.91 2.25 3.66
C PHE A 113 4.02 2.90 2.58
N LEU A 114 4.37 4.13 2.18
CA LEU A 114 3.72 4.87 1.09
C LEU A 114 4.75 5.32 0.06
N LEU A 115 4.38 5.30 -1.22
CA LEU A 115 5.25 5.80 -2.31
C LEU A 115 5.62 7.27 -2.12
N ALA A 116 4.72 8.10 -1.59
CA ALA A 116 4.99 9.50 -1.28
C ALA A 116 6.16 9.63 -0.29
N THR A 117 6.17 8.80 0.75
CA THR A 117 7.28 8.71 1.70
C THR A 117 8.56 8.23 1.01
N GLY A 118 8.47 7.23 0.14
CA GLY A 118 9.61 6.75 -0.66
C GLY A 118 10.26 7.83 -1.54
N HIS A 119 9.46 8.70 -2.18
CA HIS A 119 10.01 9.80 -2.97
C HIS A 119 10.77 10.82 -2.11
N GLU A 120 10.29 11.10 -0.92
CA GLU A 120 10.97 11.98 0.03
C GLU A 120 12.31 11.39 0.50
N GLN A 121 12.33 10.09 0.78
CA GLN A 121 13.56 9.37 1.10
C GLN A 121 14.58 9.48 -0.04
N ILE A 122 14.16 9.26 -1.29
CA ILE A 122 15.04 9.37 -2.48
C ILE A 122 15.64 10.77 -2.57
N ARG A 123 14.81 11.82 -2.46
CA ARG A 123 15.25 13.21 -2.53
C ARG A 123 16.31 13.51 -1.48
N SER A 124 16.01 13.21 -0.22
CA SER A 124 16.90 13.46 0.93
C SER A 124 18.23 12.71 0.78
N VAL A 125 18.18 11.41 0.43
CA VAL A 125 19.39 10.57 0.27
C VAL A 125 20.23 11.01 -0.93
N ALA A 126 19.60 11.38 -2.05
CA ALA A 126 20.33 11.86 -3.22
C ALA A 126 21.13 13.14 -2.93
N ALA A 127 20.52 14.09 -2.19
CA ALA A 127 21.21 15.31 -1.74
C ALA A 127 22.39 14.99 -0.80
N ALA A 128 22.19 14.08 0.16
CA ALA A 128 23.25 13.65 1.07
C ALA A 128 24.42 12.99 0.33
N LEU A 129 24.14 12.13 -0.65
CA LEU A 129 25.16 11.47 -1.48
C LEU A 129 25.94 12.44 -2.38
N ALA A 130 25.30 13.55 -2.79
CA ALA A 130 25.91 14.65 -3.53
C ALA A 130 26.72 15.61 -2.63
N GLY A 131 26.64 15.47 -1.31
CA GLY A 131 27.32 16.32 -0.34
C GLY A 131 26.55 17.58 0.06
N ASP A 132 25.31 17.75 -0.43
CA ASP A 132 24.43 18.85 -0.05
C ASP A 132 23.60 18.45 1.18
N VAL A 133 24.22 18.54 2.36
CA VAL A 133 23.58 18.17 3.63
C VAL A 133 22.42 19.10 3.96
N ALA A 134 22.49 20.38 3.56
CA ALA A 134 21.42 21.34 3.82
C ALA A 134 20.14 20.93 3.07
N ALA A 135 20.25 20.65 1.76
CA ALA A 135 19.12 20.15 0.99
C ALA A 135 18.64 18.77 1.47
N ALA A 136 19.55 17.91 1.94
CA ALA A 136 19.19 16.60 2.49
C ALA A 136 18.33 16.69 3.76
N ASP A 137 18.53 17.73 4.57
CA ASP A 137 17.83 17.95 5.84
C ASP A 137 16.46 18.64 5.70
N GLU A 138 16.17 19.23 4.54
CA GLU A 138 14.85 19.79 4.25
C GLU A 138 13.79 18.67 4.23
N VAL A 139 12.53 19.01 4.50
CA VAL A 139 11.40 18.09 4.40
C VAL A 139 10.40 18.64 3.39
N HIS A 140 10.19 17.92 2.28
CA HIS A 140 9.31 18.36 1.20
C HIS A 140 8.00 17.54 1.13
N LEU A 141 7.87 16.52 1.97
CA LEU A 141 6.67 15.68 2.04
C LEU A 141 5.55 16.37 2.81
N VAL A 142 4.44 16.61 2.12
CA VAL A 142 3.17 17.04 2.72
C VAL A 142 2.16 15.91 2.57
N LEU A 143 1.79 15.28 3.69
CA LEU A 143 0.69 14.31 3.72
C LEU A 143 -0.59 15.02 4.19
N PRO A 144 -1.77 14.72 3.59
CA PRO A 144 -3.02 15.26 4.07
C PRO A 144 -3.30 14.78 5.50
N GLU A 145 -3.79 15.67 6.36
CA GLU A 145 -4.05 15.42 7.78
C GLU A 145 -4.99 14.22 8.04
N THR A 146 -5.84 13.87 7.07
CA THR A 146 -6.78 12.74 7.17
C THR A 146 -6.10 11.36 7.08
N GLY A 147 -4.79 11.31 6.83
CA GLY A 147 -4.07 10.07 6.58
C GLY A 147 -4.50 9.42 5.26
N VAL A 148 -3.57 8.72 4.61
CA VAL A 148 -3.82 8.10 3.29
C VAL A 148 -4.71 6.85 3.42
N CYS A 149 -4.81 6.26 4.62
CA CYS A 149 -5.61 5.06 4.89
C CYS A 149 -7.02 5.37 5.43
N SER A 150 -7.53 6.59 5.24
CA SER A 150 -8.91 6.92 5.62
C SER A 150 -9.89 6.29 4.62
N THR A 151 -10.29 5.05 4.88
CA THR A 151 -11.48 4.48 4.25
C THR A 151 -12.71 5.16 4.85
N GLN A 152 -13.41 5.97 4.05
CA GLN A 152 -14.74 6.49 4.38
C GLN A 152 -15.74 5.32 4.39
N PHE A 153 -15.74 4.53 5.47
CA PHE A 153 -16.87 3.67 5.78
C PHE A 153 -17.88 4.50 6.57
N ASP A 154 -18.64 5.34 5.86
CA ASP A 154 -19.91 5.79 6.43
C ASP A 154 -20.78 4.55 6.63
N GLU A 155 -21.14 4.25 7.87
CA GLU A 155 -22.12 3.21 8.19
C GLU A 155 -23.38 3.46 7.35
N ALA A 156 -23.65 2.50 6.46
CA ALA A 156 -24.68 2.54 5.41
C ALA A 156 -24.47 3.59 4.31
N SER A 157 -23.61 3.30 3.32
CA SER A 157 -23.77 3.92 2.01
C SER A 157 -23.42 3.02 0.83
N SER A 158 -24.34 3.01 -0.12
CA SER A 158 -24.31 2.29 -1.38
C SER A 158 -23.11 2.68 -2.25
N GLY A 159 -22.03 1.89 -2.25
CA GLY A 159 -20.93 1.97 -3.23
C GLY A 159 -20.19 3.33 -3.32
N CYS A 160 -19.00 3.31 -3.94
CA CYS A 160 -18.10 4.46 -4.06
C CYS A 160 -18.76 5.74 -4.64
N CYS A 161 -19.86 5.59 -5.39
CA CYS A 161 -20.53 6.69 -6.07
C CYS A 161 -22.02 6.91 -5.67
N GLY A 162 -22.45 6.41 -4.51
CA GLY A 162 -23.81 6.63 -4.01
C GLY A 162 -24.87 5.69 -4.59
N GLY A 163 -24.45 4.59 -5.22
CA GLY A 163 -25.32 3.54 -5.74
C GLY A 163 -25.74 3.77 -7.20
N PRO A 164 -26.53 2.85 -7.78
CA PRO A 164 -27.05 3.00 -9.14
C PRO A 164 -27.93 4.25 -9.26
N PRO A 165 -27.96 4.90 -10.44
CA PRO A 165 -28.77 6.10 -10.67
C PRO A 165 -30.25 5.84 -10.40
N LYS A 166 -30.96 6.85 -9.88
CA LYS A 166 -32.36 6.72 -9.48
C LYS A 166 -33.32 7.08 -10.60
N LYS A 167 -32.98 8.04 -11.47
CA LYS A 167 -33.87 8.53 -12.53
C LYS A 167 -33.19 8.64 -13.90
N LEU A 168 -31.93 9.04 -13.94
CA LEU A 168 -31.19 9.25 -15.19
C LEU A 168 -30.48 7.98 -15.67
N ALA A 169 -31.00 7.33 -16.70
CA ALA A 169 -30.38 6.15 -17.32
C ALA A 169 -29.02 6.43 -17.98
N SER A 170 -28.76 7.69 -18.34
CA SER A 170 -27.46 8.16 -18.84
C SER A 170 -26.43 8.40 -17.74
N ALA A 171 -26.81 8.25 -16.46
CA ALA A 171 -25.90 8.40 -15.34
C ALA A 171 -25.32 7.04 -14.91
N CYS A 172 -24.04 7.00 -14.54
CA CYS A 172 -23.41 5.78 -14.05
C CYS A 172 -23.73 5.49 -12.58
N CYS A 173 -24.10 6.53 -11.83
CA CYS A 173 -24.36 6.49 -10.39
C CYS A 173 -25.11 7.74 -9.93
N VAL A 174 -25.59 7.74 -8.68
CA VAL A 174 -26.30 8.88 -8.08
C VAL A 174 -25.47 10.17 -8.09
N LYS A 175 -24.16 10.10 -7.81
CA LYS A 175 -23.29 11.28 -7.87
C LYS A 175 -23.15 11.85 -9.29
N ASP A 176 -23.11 10.97 -10.30
CA ASP A 176 -23.05 11.37 -11.71
C ASP A 176 -24.37 11.97 -12.20
N GLU A 177 -25.49 11.43 -11.70
CA GLU A 177 -26.84 11.97 -11.91
C GLU A 177 -26.94 13.41 -11.38
N VAL A 178 -26.56 13.65 -10.12
CA VAL A 178 -26.56 14.98 -9.52
C VAL A 178 -25.63 15.95 -10.26
N ALA A 179 -24.46 15.48 -10.70
CA ALA A 179 -23.52 16.30 -11.46
C ALA A 179 -24.09 16.72 -12.83
N LYS A 180 -24.77 15.81 -13.53
CA LYS A 180 -25.40 16.07 -14.83
C LYS A 180 -26.64 16.97 -14.70
N GLU A 181 -27.45 16.80 -13.66
CA GLU A 181 -28.56 17.72 -13.34
C GLU A 181 -28.06 19.14 -13.06
N ALA A 182 -26.88 19.27 -12.44
CA ALA A 182 -26.22 20.56 -12.21
C ALA A 182 -25.47 21.11 -13.44
N GLY A 183 -25.61 20.49 -14.63
CA GLY A 183 -24.97 20.93 -15.88
C GLY A 183 -23.45 20.75 -15.93
N LYS A 184 -22.87 19.98 -15.01
CA LYS A 184 -21.43 19.68 -14.99
C LYS A 184 -21.13 18.45 -15.83
N SER A 185 -19.90 18.35 -16.35
CA SER A 185 -19.40 17.10 -16.93
C SER A 185 -19.33 16.05 -15.83
N GLY A 186 -20.27 15.10 -15.86
CA GLY A 186 -20.31 14.00 -14.92
C GLY A 186 -19.13 13.02 -15.05
N CYS A 187 -19.11 11.97 -14.22
CA CYS A 187 -18.15 10.87 -14.34
C CYS A 187 -18.50 10.06 -15.60
N GLY A 188 -17.82 10.36 -16.70
CA GLY A 188 -18.07 9.79 -18.02
C GLY A 188 -17.75 8.29 -18.09
N CYS A 189 -18.71 7.46 -17.71
CA CYS A 189 -18.74 6.04 -18.06
C CYS A 189 -19.74 5.84 -19.20
N GLY A 190 -19.27 5.91 -20.45
CA GLY A 190 -20.05 5.47 -21.61
C GLY A 190 -19.68 4.03 -21.98
N PRO A 191 -20.62 3.23 -22.54
CA PRO A 191 -20.24 2.02 -23.26
C PRO A 191 -19.42 2.46 -24.50
N GLY A 192 -18.30 1.76 -24.73
CA GLY A 192 -17.18 2.24 -25.53
C GLY A 192 -17.52 2.84 -26.90
N ALA A 193 -16.82 3.93 -27.23
CA ALA A 193 -16.59 4.37 -28.59
C ALA A 193 -15.08 4.41 -28.82
N SER A 194 -14.58 3.51 -29.66
CA SER A 194 -13.21 3.50 -30.16
C SER A 194 -12.89 4.82 -30.88
N LYS A 195 -11.88 5.53 -30.40
CA LYS A 195 -11.13 6.49 -31.22
C LYS A 195 -9.64 6.28 -31.04
N GLU A 196 -9.11 5.57 -32.03
CA GLU A 196 -7.71 5.52 -32.40
C GLU A 196 -7.13 6.94 -32.46
N LYS A 197 -6.05 7.19 -31.72
CA LYS A 197 -5.20 8.37 -31.92
C LYS A 197 -3.74 7.96 -31.92
N GLN A 198 -3.13 8.26 -33.06
CA GLN A 198 -1.76 8.02 -33.45
C GLN A 198 -0.76 8.60 -32.45
N GLY A 199 0.24 7.80 -32.12
CA GLY A 199 1.38 8.22 -31.31
C GLY A 199 2.35 9.07 -32.13
N THR A 200 2.75 10.20 -31.57
CA THR A 200 4.00 10.88 -31.92
C THR A 200 5.00 10.60 -30.81
N ALA A 201 5.96 9.72 -31.11
CA ALA A 201 7.12 9.47 -30.28
C ALA A 201 8.11 10.63 -30.43
N THR A 202 8.33 11.37 -29.35
CA THR A 202 9.48 12.29 -29.26
C THR A 202 10.61 11.53 -28.58
N ARG A 203 11.70 11.29 -29.33
CA ARG A 203 12.94 10.71 -28.81
C ARG A 203 13.69 11.76 -27.99
N CYS A 204 14.24 11.36 -26.85
CA CYS A 204 15.28 12.10 -26.16
C CYS A 204 16.57 12.06 -26.99
N ALA A 205 17.20 13.22 -27.15
CA ALA A 205 18.59 13.36 -27.57
C ALA A 205 19.50 13.32 -26.34
#